data_AF-A0A4Y2N0Z8-F1
#
_entry.id   AF-A0A4Y2N0Z8-F1
#
_cell.length_a   1.000
_cell.length_b   1.000
_cell.length_c   1.000
_cell.angle_alpha   90.00
_cell.angle_beta   90.00
_cell.angle_gamma   90.00
#
_symmetry.space_group_name_H-M   'P 1'
#
loop_
_entity.id
_entity.type
_entity.pdbx_description
1 polymer ?
#
loop_
_entity_poly.entity_id
_entity_poly.type
_entity_poly.pdbx_seq_one_letter_code
_entity_poly.pdbx_strand_id
1 'polypeptide(L)'
;MNKKSTSVINRVNDQRAKEISKNRAILASIIKTVMFCARQKIALSGHRESGILKEDRNENEGNFRAALRFRIDDGDEIFKKKKKHLKDHPGNASYISPETQNFIIEEIGELLQEQIVKEVVNQNSSVF
;
A
#
# COMPACT_ATOMS: atom_id res chain seq x y z
N MET A 1 27.30 -2.32 -35.15
CA MET A 1 26.83 -2.42 -33.74
C MET A 1 25.59 -3.31 -33.71
N ASN A 2 25.72 -4.56 -33.26
CA ASN A 2 24.69 -5.60 -33.41
C ASN A 2 23.67 -5.47 -32.27
N LYS A 3 22.46 -4.96 -32.57
CA LYS A 3 21.34 -4.96 -31.61
C LYS A 3 20.88 -6.41 -31.43
N LYS A 4 21.30 -7.07 -30.35
CA LYS A 4 20.69 -8.34 -29.92
C LYS A 4 19.19 -8.08 -29.73
N SER A 5 18.35 -8.58 -30.64
CA SER A 5 16.91 -8.56 -30.45
C SER A 5 16.61 -9.52 -29.29
N THR A 6 16.28 -8.97 -28.12
CA THR A 6 15.77 -9.79 -27.03
C THR A 6 14.48 -10.46 -27.54
N SER A 7 14.41 -11.79 -27.43
CA SER A 7 13.22 -12.56 -27.78
C SER A 7 11.97 -11.90 -27.17
N VAL A 8 10.86 -11.90 -27.91
CA VAL A 8 9.57 -11.34 -27.45
C VAL A 8 9.20 -11.90 -26.07
N ILE A 9 9.48 -13.19 -25.83
CA ILE A 9 9.26 -13.86 -24.55
C ILE A 9 10.04 -13.19 -23.41
N ASN A 10 11.32 -12.88 -23.62
CA ASN A 10 12.15 -12.23 -22.62
C ASN A 10 11.62 -10.82 -22.30
N ARG A 11 11.19 -10.08 -23.32
CA ARG A 11 10.61 -8.74 -23.14
C ARG A 11 9.31 -8.77 -22.33
N VAL A 12 8.46 -9.75 -22.56
CA VAL A 12 7.20 -9.94 -21.80
C VAL A 12 7.49 -10.31 -20.35
N ASN A 13 8.43 -11.22 -20.12
CA ASN A 13 8.83 -11.62 -18.76
C ASN A 13 9.44 -10.45 -17.98
N ASP A 14 10.32 -9.67 -18.62
CA ASP A 14 10.93 -8.48 -18.01
C ASP A 14 9.87 -7.44 -17.64
N GLN A 15 8.88 -7.22 -18.51
CA GLN A 15 7.80 -6.28 -18.23
C GLN A 15 6.94 -6.77 -17.06
N ARG A 16 6.60 -8.06 -17.03
CA ARG A 16 5.84 -8.65 -15.92
C ARG A 16 6.57 -8.48 -14.59
N ALA A 17 7.88 -8.74 -14.55
CA ALA A 17 8.69 -8.57 -13.35
C ALA A 17 8.70 -7.11 -12.86
N LYS A 18 8.78 -6.14 -13.78
CA LYS A 18 8.70 -4.71 -13.47
C LYS A 18 7.36 -4.33 -12.86
N GLU A 19 6.24 -4.80 -13.41
CA GLU A 19 4.92 -4.52 -12.85
C GLU A 19 4.73 -5.14 -11.47
N ILE A 20 5.20 -6.37 -11.24
CA ILE A 20 5.15 -7.01 -9.92
C ILE A 20 5.93 -6.18 -8.89
N SER A 21 7.15 -5.78 -9.23
CA SER A 21 8.00 -4.96 -8.36
C SER A 21 7.32 -3.62 -8.02
N LYS A 22 6.72 -2.98 -9.03
CA LYS A 22 5.97 -1.73 -8.87
C LYS A 22 4.76 -1.89 -7.94
N ASN A 23 3.95 -2.92 -8.16
CA ASN A 23 2.75 -3.17 -7.33
C ASN A 23 3.13 -3.47 -5.88
N ARG A 24 4.20 -4.26 -5.65
CA ARG A 24 4.73 -4.52 -4.30
C ARG A 24 5.21 -3.24 -3.61
N ALA A 25 5.91 -2.36 -4.32
CA ALA A 25 6.37 -1.09 -3.76
C ALA A 25 5.18 -0.19 -3.34
N ILE A 26 4.12 -0.15 -4.15
CA ILE A 26 2.89 0.60 -3.84
C ILE A 26 2.21 0.01 -2.60
N LEU A 27 2.00 -1.31 -2.56
CA LEU A 27 1.36 -1.98 -1.44
C LEU A 27 2.15 -1.77 -0.13
N ALA A 28 3.48 -1.90 -0.18
CA ALA A 28 4.34 -1.63 0.96
C ALA A 28 4.21 -0.18 1.46
N SER A 29 4.07 0.79 0.57
CA SER A 29 3.86 2.19 0.94
C SER A 29 2.50 2.42 1.62
N ILE A 30 1.45 1.76 1.13
CA ILE A 30 0.10 1.78 1.73
C ILE A 30 0.10 1.16 3.12
N ILE A 31 0.68 -0.02 3.28
CA ILE A 31 0.83 -0.68 4.58
C ILE A 31 1.57 0.23 5.57
N LYS A 32 2.64 0.91 5.13
CA LYS A 32 3.35 1.90 5.95
C LYS A 32 2.46 3.07 6.39
N THR A 33 1.57 3.56 5.52
CA THR A 33 0.57 4.58 5.89
C THR A 33 -0.36 4.06 6.98
N VAL A 34 -0.89 2.83 6.82
CA VAL A 34 -1.79 2.22 7.80
C VAL A 34 -1.11 2.08 9.15
N MET A 35 0.11 1.52 9.17
CA MET A 35 0.92 1.38 10.38
C MET A 35 1.26 2.72 11.04
N PHE A 36 1.52 3.76 10.25
CA PHE A 36 1.78 5.10 10.77
C PHE A 36 0.56 5.62 11.52
N CYS A 37 -0.63 5.59 10.91
CA CYS A 37 -1.87 6.03 11.56
C CYS A 37 -2.14 5.23 12.84
N ALA A 38 -2.00 3.90 12.80
CA ALA A 38 -2.19 3.03 13.96
C ALA A 38 -1.26 3.41 15.13
N ARG A 39 0.04 3.61 14.86
CA ARG A 39 1.03 3.99 15.89
C ARG A 39 0.78 5.36 16.49
N GLN A 40 0.34 6.31 15.68
CA GLN A 40 0.05 7.67 16.11
C GLN A 40 -1.36 7.83 16.71
N LYS A 41 -2.14 6.74 16.80
CA LYS A 41 -3.55 6.75 17.24
C LYS A 41 -4.43 7.71 16.40
N ILE A 42 -4.11 7.82 15.12
CA ILE A 42 -4.87 8.60 14.15
C ILE A 42 -5.92 7.68 13.53
N ALA A 43 -7.19 8.06 13.61
CA ALA A 43 -8.27 7.31 12.98
C ALA A 43 -8.05 7.25 11.45
N LEU A 44 -8.13 6.06 10.86
CA LEU A 44 -7.89 5.85 9.42
C LEU A 44 -9.05 6.37 8.57
N SER A 45 -10.26 5.99 8.94
CA SER A 45 -11.48 6.21 8.16
C SER A 45 -12.00 7.65 8.23
N GLY A 46 -12.62 8.08 7.14
CA GLY A 46 -13.41 9.31 7.06
C GLY A 46 -14.83 9.02 6.60
N HIS A 47 -15.64 10.07 6.46
CA HIS A 47 -17.06 9.93 6.10
C HIS A 47 -17.27 9.38 4.67
N ARG A 48 -16.33 9.64 3.75
CA ARG A 48 -16.37 9.18 2.36
C ARG A 48 -15.03 8.60 1.92
N GLU A 49 -14.89 7.28 1.94
CA GLU A 49 -13.61 6.61 1.73
C GLU A 49 -13.46 5.95 0.33
N SER A 50 -14.49 6.06 -0.52
CA SER A 50 -14.54 5.38 -1.82
C SER A 50 -14.12 6.26 -3.02
N GLY A 51 -13.79 5.59 -4.12
CA GLY A 51 -13.52 6.22 -5.42
C GLY A 51 -12.08 6.74 -5.61
N ILE A 52 -11.87 7.42 -6.74
CA ILE A 52 -10.55 7.86 -7.21
C ILE A 52 -9.93 8.87 -6.24
N LEU A 53 -8.67 8.67 -5.87
CA LEU A 53 -7.90 9.64 -5.10
C LEU A 53 -7.61 10.86 -5.99
N LYS A 54 -8.44 11.89 -5.88
CA LYS A 54 -8.24 13.17 -6.58
C LYS A 54 -7.37 14.08 -5.70
N GLU A 55 -6.52 14.87 -6.34
CA GLU A 55 -5.63 15.84 -5.70
C GLU A 55 -6.45 16.99 -5.08
N ASP A 56 -7.37 17.56 -5.87
CA ASP A 56 -8.21 18.68 -5.45
C ASP A 56 -9.60 18.21 -4.97
N ARG A 57 -9.66 17.52 -3.83
CA ARG A 57 -10.94 17.26 -3.13
C ARG A 57 -10.99 18.03 -1.83
N ASN A 58 -11.95 18.96 -1.75
CA ASN A 58 -12.29 19.69 -0.51
C ASN A 58 -13.07 18.84 0.51
N GLU A 59 -13.40 17.59 0.17
CA GLU A 59 -14.12 16.68 1.06
C GLU A 59 -13.17 15.91 1.99
N ASN A 60 -13.59 15.74 3.25
CA ASN A 60 -12.87 14.91 4.22
C ASN A 60 -13.07 13.41 3.91
N GLU A 61 -12.14 12.84 3.15
CA GLU A 61 -12.11 11.41 2.81
C GLU A 61 -11.38 10.53 3.83
N GLY A 62 -11.07 11.06 5.01
CA GLY A 62 -10.34 10.35 6.06
C GLY A 62 -8.83 10.56 6.01
N ASN A 63 -8.19 10.30 7.16
CA ASN A 63 -6.78 10.59 7.35
C ASN A 63 -5.88 9.68 6.51
N PHE A 64 -6.31 8.44 6.24
CA PHE A 64 -5.58 7.55 5.35
C PHE A 64 -5.44 8.15 3.94
N ARG A 65 -6.55 8.59 3.35
CA ARG A 65 -6.57 9.18 2.00
C ARG A 65 -5.87 10.53 1.99
N ALA A 66 -6.01 11.35 3.04
CA ALA A 66 -5.27 12.59 3.20
C ALA A 66 -3.74 12.36 3.25
N ALA A 67 -3.27 11.37 4.02
CA ALA A 67 -1.86 11.02 4.10
C ALA A 67 -1.30 10.53 2.75
N LEU A 68 -2.10 9.79 1.98
CA LEU A 68 -1.71 9.37 0.63
C LEU A 68 -1.59 10.54 -0.33
N ARG A 69 -2.50 11.53 -0.28
CA ARG A 69 -2.40 12.76 -1.08
C ARG A 69 -1.16 13.57 -0.71
N PHE A 70 -0.93 13.77 0.59
CA PHE A 70 0.24 14.47 1.08
C PHE A 70 1.54 13.86 0.52
N ARG A 71 1.67 12.53 0.50
CA ARG A 71 2.82 11.83 -0.09
C ARG A 71 2.94 12.01 -1.61
N ILE A 72 1.81 12.05 -2.32
CA ILE A 72 1.78 12.35 -3.76
C ILE A 72 2.29 13.77 -4.02
N ASP A 73 1.82 14.73 -3.24
CA ASP A 73 2.13 16.16 -3.39
C ASP A 73 3.59 16.47 -3.01
N ASP A 74 4.12 15.83 -1.97
CA ASP A 74 5.53 15.84 -1.59
C ASP A 74 6.45 15.20 -2.65
N GLY A 75 5.84 14.56 -3.64
CA GLY A 75 6.52 14.08 -4.82
C GLY A 75 7.12 12.69 -4.68
N ASP A 76 6.53 11.85 -3.81
CA ASP A 76 6.87 10.42 -3.72
C ASP A 76 6.73 9.76 -5.10
N GLU A 77 7.87 9.41 -5.70
CA GLU A 77 7.97 8.84 -7.04
C GLU A 77 7.20 7.51 -7.17
N ILE A 78 6.99 6.80 -6.07
CA ILE A 78 6.17 5.58 -6.01
C ILE A 78 4.71 5.91 -6.37
N PHE A 79 4.20 7.05 -5.89
CA PHE A 79 2.84 7.50 -6.18
C PHE A 79 2.72 8.44 -7.38
N LYS A 80 3.76 9.19 -7.77
CA LYS A 80 3.76 9.95 -9.04
C LYS A 80 3.56 9.02 -10.25
N LYS A 81 4.22 7.85 -10.26
CA LYS A 81 3.98 6.80 -11.27
C LYS A 81 2.59 6.17 -11.17
N LYS A 82 1.94 6.31 -9.99
CA LYS A 82 0.56 5.92 -9.72
C LYS A 82 -0.43 7.01 -10.14
N LYS A 83 -0.08 8.29 -10.28
CA LYS A 83 -0.97 9.36 -10.80
C LYS A 83 -1.58 9.00 -12.16
N LYS A 84 -0.80 8.30 -13.00
CA LYS A 84 -1.29 7.69 -14.26
C LYS A 84 -2.22 6.48 -13.99
N HIS A 85 -1.87 5.59 -13.06
CA HIS A 85 -2.68 4.40 -12.74
C HIS A 85 -3.95 4.64 -11.90
N LEU A 86 -3.96 5.61 -10.99
CA LEU A 86 -5.13 5.98 -10.17
C LEU A 86 -6.16 6.79 -10.98
N LYS A 87 -5.70 7.56 -11.98
CA LYS A 87 -6.58 8.27 -12.91
C LYS A 87 -7.17 7.32 -13.97
N ASP A 88 -6.41 6.34 -14.44
CA ASP A 88 -6.79 5.49 -15.58
C ASP A 88 -7.42 4.13 -15.22
N HIS A 89 -7.34 3.65 -13.96
CA HIS A 89 -7.94 2.36 -13.57
C HIS A 89 -9.22 2.53 -12.72
N PRO A 90 -10.40 2.21 -13.26
CA PRO A 90 -11.60 2.01 -12.45
C PRO A 90 -11.50 0.64 -11.76
N GLY A 91 -11.56 0.59 -10.43
CA GLY A 91 -11.75 -0.66 -9.66
C GLY A 91 -10.58 -1.16 -8.80
N ASN A 92 -10.41 -2.49 -8.77
CA ASN A 92 -9.70 -3.30 -7.75
C ASN A 92 -8.18 -3.05 -7.59
N ALA A 93 -7.55 -2.25 -8.44
CA ALA A 93 -6.10 -2.03 -8.45
C ALA A 93 -5.66 -0.82 -7.61
N SER A 94 -6.59 -0.14 -6.93
CA SER A 94 -6.29 1.09 -6.21
C SER A 94 -5.63 0.84 -4.85
N TYR A 95 -5.85 -0.33 -4.24
CA TYR A 95 -5.43 -0.73 -2.88
C TYR A 95 -5.83 0.26 -1.77
N ILE A 96 -6.79 1.14 -2.06
CA ILE A 96 -7.22 2.24 -1.18
C ILE A 96 -8.72 2.19 -0.89
N SER A 97 -9.40 1.12 -1.31
CA SER A 97 -10.81 0.92 -0.97
C SER A 97 -10.95 0.60 0.51
N PRO A 98 -12.12 0.91 1.13
CA PRO A 98 -12.38 0.54 2.52
C PRO A 98 -12.12 -0.94 2.80
N GLU A 99 -12.53 -1.83 1.89
CA GLU A 99 -12.38 -3.27 2.02
C GLU A 99 -10.90 -3.68 2.03
N THR A 100 -10.10 -3.08 1.15
CA THR A 100 -8.65 -3.35 1.12
C THR A 100 -7.97 -2.87 2.40
N GLN A 101 -8.40 -1.72 2.92
CA GLN A 101 -7.85 -1.20 4.17
C GLN A 101 -8.20 -2.10 5.35
N ASN A 102 -9.44 -2.53 5.47
CA ASN A 102 -9.87 -3.46 6.51
C ASN A 102 -9.08 -4.76 6.45
N PHE A 103 -8.92 -5.34 5.25
CA PHE A 103 -8.08 -6.52 5.05
C PHE A 103 -6.63 -6.29 5.52
N ILE A 104 -6.01 -5.16 5.18
CA ILE A 104 -4.65 -4.84 5.64
C ILE A 104 -4.60 -4.69 7.17
N ILE A 105 -5.62 -4.09 7.79
CA ILE A 105 -5.69 -3.91 9.25
C ILE A 105 -5.80 -5.27 9.94
N GLU A 106 -6.66 -6.16 9.44
CA GLU A 106 -6.85 -7.52 9.95
C GLU A 106 -5.55 -8.32 9.89
N GLU A 107 -4.89 -8.36 8.73
CA GLU A 107 -3.61 -9.06 8.52
C GLU A 107 -2.50 -8.51 9.44
N ILE A 108 -2.42 -7.19 9.61
CA ILE A 108 -1.47 -6.58 10.55
C ILE A 108 -1.79 -7.03 11.99
N GLY A 109 -3.08 -7.06 12.35
CA GLY A 109 -3.56 -7.50 13.66
C GLY A 109 -3.15 -8.95 13.97
N GLU A 110 -3.38 -9.86 13.02
CA GLU A 110 -3.02 -11.28 13.15
C GLU A 110 -1.50 -11.45 13.33
N LEU A 111 -0.69 -10.81 12.48
CA LEU A 111 0.77 -10.87 12.58
C LEU A 111 1.29 -10.32 13.91
N LEU A 112 0.72 -9.22 14.40
CA LEU A 112 1.09 -8.65 15.70
C LEU A 112 0.71 -9.60 16.85
N GLN A 113 -0.49 -10.20 16.80
CA GLN A 113 -0.92 -11.16 17.80
C GLN A 113 0.01 -12.38 17.85
N GLU A 114 0.38 -12.93 16.68
CA GLU A 114 1.34 -14.03 16.62
C GLU A 114 2.70 -13.66 17.22
N GLN A 115 3.20 -12.45 16.95
CA GLN A 115 4.45 -11.96 17.49
C GLN A 115 4.40 -11.88 19.03
N ILE A 116 3.33 -11.29 19.56
CA ILE A 116 3.11 -11.18 21.01
C ILE A 116 3.06 -12.57 21.66
N VAL A 117 2.32 -13.51 21.07
CA VAL A 117 2.24 -14.89 21.58
C VAL A 117 3.62 -15.55 21.60
N LYS A 118 4.40 -15.41 20.53
CA LYS A 118 5.77 -15.95 20.45
C LYS A 118 6.68 -15.34 21.53
N GLU A 119 6.60 -14.03 21.74
CA GLU A 119 7.39 -13.33 22.77
C GLU A 119 7.05 -13.81 24.18
N VAL A 120 5.75 -13.93 24.50
CA VAL A 120 5.29 -14.42 25.80
C VAL A 120 5.72 -15.87 26.05
N VAL A 121 5.58 -16.75 25.05
CA VAL A 121 6.01 -18.15 25.16
C VAL A 121 7.52 -18.24 25.39
N ASN A 122 8.32 -17.51 24.61
CA ASN A 122 9.77 -17.53 24.74
C ASN A 122 10.25 -16.99 26.10
N GLN A 123 9.60 -15.94 26.62
CA GLN A 123 9.89 -15.45 27.97
C GLN A 123 9.60 -16.52 29.03
N ASN A 124 8.44 -17.19 28.95
CA ASN A 124 8.09 -18.25 29.89
C ASN A 124 9.02 -19.47 29.78
N SER A 125 9.47 -19.84 28.58
CA SER A 125 10.43 -20.94 28.39
C SER A 125 11.85 -20.62 28.88
N SER A 126 12.22 -19.35 29.03
CA SER A 126 13.52 -18.93 29.56
C SER A 126 13.60 -18.84 31.09
N VAL A 127 12.45 -19.00 31.77
CA VAL A 127 12.31 -18.87 33.23
C VAL A 127 12.29 -20.23 33.93
N PHE A 128 12.28 -21.34 33.17
CA PHE A 128 12.43 -22.71 33.65
C PHE A 128 13.72 -23.33 33.11
#